data_AF-A0A9C9WCH4-F1
#
_entry.id   AF-A0A9C9WCH4-F1
#
_cell.length_a   1.000
_cell.length_b   1.000
_cell.length_c   1.000
_cell.angle_alpha   90.00
_cell.angle_beta   90.00
_cell.angle_gamma   90.00
#
_symmetry.space_group_name_H-M   'P 1'
#
loop_
_entity.id
_entity.type
_entity.pdbx_description
1 polymer ?
#
loop_
_entity_poly.entity_id
_entity_poly.type
_entity_poly.pdbx_seq_one_letter_code
_entity_poly.pdbx_strand_id
1 'polypeptide(L)'
;MCTDLPNETGTRLTLSSVGPDLSTFELLRLARRHADIHLAQNPRHVTLIMPGVRQRALRHRAAEALLSAFLGGAAPMPSCKSKPGAGRRLRSLICHGLDERFDFRRVEAECAGNALARELTALPPNRLTPLMYRQRIRKLCREQGWKMRFLNHKTLEKLNAGAFLAVAQGSPERDAGVVCVSYTPTRGKNRKPLTLVGKGICYDTGGVNLKPARHMHGMHEDMQGSAVALGTLLALSRMKVPFPVHCWLALAQNHIGPRAYKQNDVVTACNGTTIEVMHTDAEGR
;
A
#
# COMPACT_ATOMS: atom_id res chain seq x y z
N MET A 1 -9.36 27.28 15.63
CA MET A 1 -9.05 28.61 15.05
C MET A 1 -8.12 28.43 13.86
N CYS A 2 -8.28 29.21 12.79
CA CYS A 2 -7.35 29.31 11.66
C CYS A 2 -7.13 30.80 11.37
N THR A 3 -5.88 31.24 11.26
CA THR A 3 -5.54 32.64 10.96
C THR A 3 -4.20 32.70 10.22
N ASP A 4 -3.98 33.77 9.47
CA ASP A 4 -2.69 34.04 8.82
C ASP A 4 -1.98 35.15 9.59
N LEU A 5 -0.74 34.89 9.97
CA LEU A 5 0.07 35.85 10.73
C LEU A 5 0.52 36.99 9.80
N PRO A 6 0.54 38.25 10.28
CA PRO A 6 0.99 39.40 9.51
C PRO A 6 2.53 39.43 9.43
N ASN A 7 3.11 38.46 8.72
CA ASN A 7 4.54 38.37 8.47
C ASN A 7 4.82 38.22 6.97
N GLU A 8 6.07 38.49 6.57
CA GLU A 8 6.49 38.49 5.15
C GLU A 8 6.26 37.16 4.43
N THR A 9 6.22 36.06 5.18
CA THR A 9 6.06 34.71 4.63
C THR A 9 4.60 34.24 4.55
N GLY A 10 3.64 35.04 5.08
CA GLY A 10 2.23 34.66 5.14
C GLY A 10 1.99 33.38 5.94
N THR A 11 2.59 33.26 7.13
CA THR A 11 2.51 32.03 7.92
C THR A 11 1.08 31.73 8.35
N ARG A 12 0.53 30.60 7.89
CA ARG A 12 -0.76 30.09 8.36
C ARG A 12 -0.61 29.41 9.72
N LEU A 13 -1.48 29.77 10.66
CA LEU A 13 -1.58 29.16 11.98
C LEU A 13 -2.95 28.52 12.16
N THR A 14 -2.97 27.26 12.60
CA THR A 14 -4.19 26.61 13.08
C THR A 14 -3.98 26.13 14.52
N LEU A 15 -4.99 26.38 15.36
CA LEU A 15 -4.98 26.02 16.78
C LEU A 15 -6.26 25.27 17.12
N SER A 16 -6.10 24.17 17.87
CA SER A 16 -7.20 23.39 18.43
C SER A 16 -6.83 22.94 19.85
N SER A 17 -7.81 22.93 20.74
CA SER A 17 -7.69 22.30 22.05
C SER A 17 -7.98 20.81 21.95
N VAL A 18 -7.33 20.02 22.81
CA VAL A 18 -7.59 18.59 22.97
C VAL A 18 -7.86 18.29 24.44
N GLY A 19 -8.92 17.54 24.72
CA GLY A 19 -9.17 16.95 26.03
C GLY A 19 -8.26 15.76 26.32
N PRO A 20 -8.11 15.37 27.60
CA PRO A 20 -7.27 14.24 28.01
C PRO A 20 -7.75 12.90 27.42
N ASP A 21 -9.06 12.75 27.23
CA ASP A 21 -9.69 11.46 26.92
C ASP A 21 -10.05 11.29 25.44
N LEU A 22 -9.42 12.05 24.53
CA LEU A 22 -9.72 11.92 23.10
C LEU A 22 -9.43 10.49 22.59
N SER A 23 -10.41 9.96 21.89
CA SER A 23 -10.27 8.71 21.16
C SER A 23 -9.27 8.87 20.01
N THR A 24 -8.70 7.74 19.57
CA THR A 24 -7.78 7.73 18.41
C THR A 24 -8.48 8.23 17.14
N PHE A 25 -9.76 7.92 16.97
CA PHE A 25 -10.55 8.39 15.82
C PHE A 25 -10.70 9.92 15.80
N GLU A 26 -11.00 10.53 16.95
CA GLU A 26 -11.11 11.99 17.07
C GLU A 26 -9.78 12.69 16.81
N LEU A 27 -8.67 12.15 17.33
CA LEU A 27 -7.33 12.67 17.05
C LEU A 27 -6.99 12.61 15.57
N LEU A 28 -7.28 11.50 14.88
CA LEU A 28 -7.03 11.36 13.45
C LEU A 28 -7.92 12.32 12.64
N ARG A 29 -9.19 12.49 13.01
CA ARG A 29 -10.10 13.45 12.36
C ARG A 29 -9.62 14.88 12.54
N LEU A 30 -9.15 15.23 13.74
CA LEU A 30 -8.57 16.53 14.04
C LEU A 30 -7.29 16.74 13.20
N ALA A 31 -6.38 15.79 13.22
CA ALA A 31 -5.12 15.84 12.47
C ALA A 31 -5.36 16.00 10.96
N ARG A 32 -6.31 15.23 10.39
CA ARG A 32 -6.72 15.37 8.99
C ARG A 32 -7.22 16.79 8.69
N ARG A 33 -8.08 17.34 9.53
CA ARG A 33 -8.58 18.73 9.35
C ARG A 33 -7.43 19.73 9.31
N HIS A 34 -6.45 19.61 10.21
CA HIS A 34 -5.27 20.48 10.20
C HIS A 34 -4.43 20.28 8.94
N ALA A 35 -4.16 19.03 8.54
CA ALA A 35 -3.41 18.73 7.33
C ALA A 35 -4.11 19.26 6.07
N ASP A 36 -5.43 19.10 5.94
CA ASP A 36 -6.21 19.58 4.80
C ASP A 36 -6.10 21.11 4.63
N ILE A 37 -6.24 21.87 5.72
CA ILE A 37 -6.13 23.34 5.72
C ILE A 37 -4.75 23.78 5.25
N HIS A 38 -3.70 23.16 5.78
CA HIS A 38 -2.32 23.56 5.53
C HIS A 38 -1.82 23.08 4.17
N LEU A 39 -2.06 21.82 3.81
CA LEU A 39 -1.64 21.26 2.53
C LEU A 39 -2.34 21.92 1.34
N ALA A 40 -3.54 22.49 1.51
CA ALA A 40 -4.19 23.31 0.50
C ALA A 40 -3.36 24.54 0.08
N GLN A 41 -2.47 25.04 0.94
CA GLN A 41 -1.57 26.16 0.66
C GLN A 41 -0.24 25.73 -0.01
N ASN A 42 -0.07 24.43 -0.26
CA ASN A 42 1.16 23.84 -0.80
C ASN A 42 2.46 24.30 -0.08
N PRO A 43 2.53 24.16 1.27
CA PRO A 43 3.62 24.68 2.07
C PRO A 43 4.92 23.93 1.80
N ARG A 44 6.06 24.61 2.00
CA ARG A 44 7.38 23.97 2.02
C ARG A 44 7.74 23.39 3.39
N HIS A 45 7.30 24.06 4.45
CA HIS A 45 7.64 23.72 5.83
C HIS A 45 6.37 23.77 6.67
N VAL A 46 6.19 22.79 7.55
CA VAL A 46 5.12 22.83 8.57
C VAL A 46 5.74 22.52 9.92
N THR A 47 5.37 23.32 10.91
CA THR A 47 5.78 23.16 12.30
C THR A 47 4.60 22.69 13.13
N LEU A 48 4.77 21.58 13.85
CA LEU A 48 3.80 21.00 14.75
C LEU A 48 4.23 21.30 16.18
N ILE A 49 3.37 21.98 16.93
CA ILE A 49 3.61 22.36 18.33
C ILE A 49 2.42 21.88 19.15
N MET A 50 2.69 21.23 20.29
CA MET A 50 1.66 20.78 21.24
C MET A 50 1.84 21.47 22.59
N PRO A 51 1.66 22.81 22.65
CA PRO A 51 1.83 23.54 23.91
C PRO A 51 0.72 23.15 24.89
N GLY A 52 1.05 23.05 26.18
CA GLY A 52 0.06 22.82 27.24
C GLY A 52 -0.47 21.39 27.39
N VAL A 53 -0.21 20.48 26.45
CA VAL A 53 -0.57 19.06 26.61
C VAL A 53 0.42 18.40 27.58
N ARG A 54 0.07 18.32 28.88
CA ARG A 54 0.98 17.80 29.92
C ARG A 54 1.13 16.28 29.88
N GLN A 55 0.06 15.57 29.53
CA GLN A 55 0.06 14.12 29.46
C GLN A 55 0.93 13.64 28.29
N ARG A 56 2.00 12.92 28.62
CA ARG A 56 2.99 12.45 27.65
C ARG A 56 2.40 11.53 26.58
N ALA A 57 1.56 10.57 26.99
CA ALA A 57 0.91 9.64 26.07
C ALA A 57 0.01 10.36 25.06
N LEU A 58 -0.76 11.36 25.51
CA LEU A 58 -1.59 12.17 24.62
C LEU A 58 -0.76 13.00 23.64
N ARG A 59 0.35 13.62 24.09
CA ARG A 59 1.28 14.32 23.18
C ARG A 59 1.80 13.41 22.08
N HIS A 60 2.25 12.21 22.43
CA HIS A 60 2.80 11.26 21.46
C HIS A 60 1.71 10.85 20.46
N ARG A 61 0.54 10.43 20.92
CA ARG A 61 -0.60 10.07 20.03
C ARG A 61 -1.03 11.22 19.12
N ALA A 62 -1.05 12.46 19.63
CA ALA A 62 -1.40 13.64 18.83
C ALA A 62 -0.33 13.92 17.75
N ALA A 63 0.94 13.80 18.10
CA ALA A 63 2.04 13.94 17.15
C ALA A 63 2.01 12.86 16.06
N GLU A 64 1.80 11.60 16.43
CA GLU A 64 1.64 10.49 15.48
C GLU A 64 0.49 10.77 14.50
N ALA A 65 -0.66 11.20 15.01
CA ALA A 65 -1.83 11.52 14.19
C ALA A 65 -1.54 12.68 13.22
N LEU A 66 -0.93 13.77 13.69
CA LEU A 66 -0.56 14.92 12.86
C LEU A 66 0.47 14.53 11.79
N LEU A 67 1.57 13.89 12.19
CA LEU A 67 2.58 13.40 11.25
C LEU A 67 1.96 12.50 10.19
N SER A 68 1.09 11.56 10.61
CA SER A 68 0.39 10.66 9.70
C SER A 68 -0.49 11.40 8.69
N ALA A 69 -1.25 12.40 9.15
CA ALA A 69 -2.11 13.21 8.29
C ALA A 69 -1.31 14.06 7.29
N PHE A 70 -0.23 14.70 7.73
CA PHE A 70 0.61 15.52 6.86
C PHE A 70 1.41 14.68 5.86
N LEU A 71 2.08 13.62 6.32
CA LEU A 71 2.84 12.71 5.43
C LEU A 71 1.91 12.00 4.45
N GLY A 72 0.76 11.50 4.93
CA GLY A 72 -0.23 10.83 4.09
C GLY A 72 -0.92 11.74 3.08
N GLY A 73 -1.18 13.00 3.44
CA GLY A 73 -1.79 14.00 2.55
C GLY A 73 -0.79 14.61 1.54
N ALA A 74 0.49 14.65 1.89
CA ALA A 74 1.57 15.13 1.03
C ALA A 74 2.16 14.03 0.13
N ALA A 75 1.88 12.76 0.41
CA ALA A 75 2.36 11.64 -0.39
C ALA A 75 1.99 11.81 -1.88
N PRO A 76 2.95 11.65 -2.80
CA PRO A 76 2.69 11.80 -4.23
C PRO A 76 1.76 10.67 -4.69
N MET A 77 0.67 11.02 -5.38
CA MET A 77 -0.27 10.07 -5.97
C MET A 77 -0.18 10.12 -7.50
N PRO A 78 -0.44 8.99 -8.19
CA PRO A 78 -0.50 8.98 -9.65
C PRO A 78 -1.52 9.99 -10.18
N SER A 79 -1.20 10.65 -11.28
CA SER A 79 -2.11 11.56 -11.97
C SER A 79 -2.01 11.34 -13.47
N CYS A 80 -3.16 11.15 -14.11
CA CYS A 80 -3.28 11.06 -15.58
C CYS A 80 -3.87 12.34 -16.20
N LYS A 81 -3.97 13.43 -15.44
CA LYS A 81 -4.44 14.74 -15.95
C LYS A 81 -3.39 15.35 -16.87
N SER A 82 -3.82 15.95 -17.99
CA SER A 82 -2.95 16.66 -18.95
C SER A 82 -2.25 17.89 -18.33
N LYS A 83 -2.92 18.57 -17.40
CA LYS A 83 -2.34 19.61 -16.54
C LYS A 83 -2.27 19.05 -15.11
N PRO A 84 -1.16 18.41 -14.72
CA PRO A 84 -0.99 18.01 -13.33
C PRO A 84 -1.01 19.25 -12.44
N GLY A 85 -1.65 19.15 -11.28
CA GLY A 85 -1.59 20.22 -10.29
C GLY A 85 -0.15 20.51 -9.85
N ALA A 86 0.10 21.67 -9.26
CA ALA A 86 1.39 21.96 -8.66
C ALA A 86 1.78 20.83 -7.71
N GLY A 87 2.94 20.20 -7.94
CA GLY A 87 3.44 19.13 -7.09
C GLY A 87 3.50 19.57 -5.62
N ARG A 88 3.29 18.62 -4.70
CA ARG A 88 3.39 18.90 -3.26
C ARG A 88 4.81 19.38 -2.96
N ARG A 89 4.93 20.54 -2.29
CA ARG A 89 6.22 21.19 -1.99
C ARG A 89 6.75 20.89 -0.58
N LEU A 90 6.04 20.11 0.23
CA LEU A 90 6.41 19.85 1.61
C LEU A 90 7.79 19.17 1.67
N ARG A 91 8.76 19.86 2.27
CA ARG A 91 10.15 19.40 2.43
C ARG A 91 10.49 19.02 3.87
N SER A 92 9.86 19.67 4.85
CA SER A 92 10.12 19.37 6.27
C SER A 92 8.87 19.47 7.14
N LEU A 93 8.77 18.54 8.09
CA LEU A 93 7.87 18.57 9.23
C LEU A 93 8.71 18.69 10.49
N ILE A 94 8.53 19.76 11.25
CA ILE A 94 9.29 20.01 12.48
C ILE A 94 8.34 19.86 13.66
N CYS A 95 8.63 18.96 14.60
CA CYS A 95 7.81 18.76 15.79
C CYS A 95 8.52 19.32 17.03
N HIS A 96 7.85 20.17 17.79
CA HIS A 96 8.35 20.68 19.08
C HIS A 96 7.56 20.10 20.25
N GLY A 97 8.24 19.92 21.40
CA GLY A 97 7.63 19.44 22.64
C GLY A 97 7.51 17.93 22.76
N LEU A 98 8.26 17.17 21.95
CA LEU A 98 8.39 15.72 22.05
C LEU A 98 9.68 15.36 22.80
N ASP A 99 9.60 14.30 23.60
CA ASP A 99 10.77 13.72 24.29
C ASP A 99 11.50 12.70 23.41
N GLU A 100 12.72 12.35 23.82
CA GLU A 100 13.63 11.43 23.12
C GLU A 100 13.07 10.02 22.84
N ARG A 101 11.99 9.63 23.54
CA ARG A 101 11.39 8.29 23.39
C ARG A 101 10.32 8.27 22.30
N PHE A 102 10.01 9.39 21.65
CA PHE A 102 9.12 9.41 20.48
C PHE A 102 9.82 8.79 19.27
N ASP A 103 9.23 7.74 18.68
CA ASP A 103 9.84 7.05 17.53
C ASP A 103 9.27 7.54 16.20
N PHE A 104 9.93 8.53 15.61
CA PHE A 104 9.60 9.03 14.28
C PHE A 104 9.69 7.93 13.20
N ARG A 105 10.61 6.97 13.36
CA ARG A 105 10.85 5.94 12.34
C ARG A 105 9.62 5.08 12.11
N ARG A 106 8.87 4.78 13.17
CA ARG A 106 7.63 4.01 13.07
C ARG A 106 6.61 4.73 12.19
N VAL A 107 6.27 5.97 12.53
CA VAL A 107 5.25 6.75 11.80
C VAL A 107 5.67 6.97 10.35
N GLU A 108 6.93 7.33 10.10
CA GLU A 108 7.45 7.51 8.74
C GLU A 108 7.38 6.24 7.90
N ALA A 109 7.72 5.09 8.51
CA ALA A 109 7.69 3.79 7.85
C ALA A 109 6.25 3.35 7.54
N GLU A 110 5.33 3.50 8.49
CA GLU A 110 3.90 3.21 8.33
C GLU A 110 3.28 4.10 7.23
N CYS A 111 3.57 5.40 7.25
CA CYS A 111 3.10 6.32 6.20
C CYS A 111 3.68 5.99 4.83
N ALA A 112 4.95 5.60 4.74
CA ALA A 112 5.55 5.18 3.47
C ALA A 112 4.91 3.90 2.93
N GLY A 113 4.64 2.93 3.80
CA GLY A 113 3.91 1.71 3.44
C GLY A 113 2.48 2.01 2.95
N ASN A 114 1.76 2.87 3.66
CA ASN A 114 0.42 3.31 3.28
C ASN A 114 0.42 4.06 1.93
N ALA A 115 1.36 4.98 1.74
CA ALA A 115 1.51 5.73 0.50
C ALA A 115 1.78 4.80 -0.70
N LEU A 116 2.65 3.80 -0.53
CA LEU A 116 2.90 2.80 -1.57
C LEU A 116 1.63 1.99 -1.91
N ALA A 117 0.89 1.52 -0.90
CA ALA A 117 -0.33 0.78 -1.13
C ALA A 117 -1.38 1.61 -1.89
N ARG A 118 -1.55 2.88 -1.51
CA ARG A 118 -2.44 3.83 -2.18
C ARG A 118 -1.99 4.17 -3.60
N GLU A 119 -0.68 4.38 -3.81
CA GLU A 119 -0.12 4.65 -5.14
C GLU A 119 -0.46 3.51 -6.09
N LEU A 120 -0.20 2.26 -5.67
CA LEU A 120 -0.47 1.09 -6.50
C LEU A 120 -1.96 0.93 -6.79
N THR A 121 -2.80 1.08 -5.76
CA THR A 121 -4.26 0.98 -5.90
C THR A 121 -4.82 2.04 -6.86
N ALA A 122 -4.29 3.26 -6.84
CA ALA A 122 -4.78 4.36 -7.66
C ALA A 122 -4.34 4.28 -9.14
N LEU A 123 -3.44 3.36 -9.49
CA LEU A 123 -3.01 3.21 -10.88
C LEU A 123 -4.09 2.50 -11.69
N PRO A 124 -4.42 3.01 -12.90
CA PRO A 124 -5.37 2.32 -13.76
C PRO A 124 -4.78 0.99 -14.26
N PRO A 125 -5.62 0.02 -14.66
CA PRO A 125 -5.18 -1.34 -14.95
C PRO A 125 -4.23 -1.42 -16.16
N ASN A 126 -4.34 -0.48 -17.11
CA ASN A 126 -3.41 -0.35 -18.24
C ASN A 126 -2.04 0.26 -17.87
N ARG A 127 -1.86 0.70 -16.60
CA ARG A 127 -0.59 1.22 -16.05
C ARG A 127 -0.06 0.36 -14.90
N LEU A 128 -0.79 -0.69 -14.51
CA LEU A 128 -0.40 -1.66 -13.49
C LEU A 128 -0.80 -3.08 -13.89
N THR A 129 -0.36 -3.53 -15.06
CA THR A 129 -0.42 -4.96 -15.44
C THR A 129 0.52 -5.80 -14.56
N PRO A 130 0.39 -7.13 -14.52
CA PRO A 130 1.31 -8.00 -13.77
C PRO A 130 2.80 -7.75 -14.12
N LEU A 131 3.12 -7.54 -15.40
CA LEU A 131 4.47 -7.16 -15.83
C LEU A 131 4.93 -5.83 -15.22
N MET A 132 4.11 -4.78 -15.36
CA MET A 132 4.44 -3.44 -14.88
C MET A 132 4.56 -3.41 -13.36
N TYR A 133 3.70 -4.15 -12.66
CA TYR A 133 3.75 -4.27 -11.22
C TYR A 133 5.03 -4.99 -10.76
N ARG A 134 5.40 -6.11 -11.40
CA ARG A 134 6.67 -6.80 -11.18
C ARG A 134 7.88 -5.89 -11.41
N GLN A 135 7.85 -5.04 -12.43
CA GLN A 135 8.93 -4.07 -12.70
C GLN A 135 9.05 -3.01 -11.60
N ARG A 136 7.92 -2.51 -11.08
CA ARG A 136 7.87 -1.59 -9.93
C ARG A 136 8.44 -2.25 -8.67
N ILE A 137 8.03 -3.49 -8.38
CA ILE A 137 8.58 -4.27 -7.26
C ILE A 137 10.09 -4.43 -7.40
N ARG A 138 10.59 -4.77 -8.60
CA ARG A 138 12.03 -4.89 -8.87
C ARG A 138 12.79 -3.59 -8.59
N LYS A 139 12.22 -2.44 -8.92
CA LYS A 139 12.79 -1.12 -8.60
C LYS A 139 12.85 -0.92 -7.07
N LEU A 140 11.74 -1.17 -6.38
CA LEU A 140 11.66 -1.05 -4.93
C LEU A 140 12.67 -1.98 -4.21
N CYS A 141 12.85 -3.21 -4.70
CA CYS A 141 13.85 -4.13 -4.16
C CYS A 141 15.27 -3.56 -4.23
N ARG A 142 15.64 -2.87 -5.32
CA ARG A 142 16.95 -2.21 -5.43
C ARG A 142 17.08 -1.06 -4.43
N GLU A 143 16.03 -0.25 -4.29
CA GLU A 143 16.02 0.91 -3.40
C GLU A 143 16.07 0.51 -1.92
N GLN A 144 15.45 -0.60 -1.55
CA GLN A 144 15.36 -1.07 -0.16
C GLN A 144 16.40 -2.17 0.18
N GLY A 145 17.19 -2.63 -0.79
CA GLY A 145 18.15 -3.72 -0.60
C GLY A 145 17.50 -5.09 -0.34
N TRP A 146 16.31 -5.32 -0.90
CA TRP A 146 15.59 -6.59 -0.77
C TRP A 146 15.99 -7.60 -1.85
N LYS A 147 15.80 -8.88 -1.53
CA LYS A 147 15.91 -9.96 -2.52
C LYS A 147 14.56 -10.21 -3.17
N MET A 148 14.57 -10.46 -4.48
CA MET A 148 13.37 -10.77 -5.26
C MET A 148 13.55 -12.08 -6.01
N ARG A 149 12.52 -12.93 -5.97
CA ARG A 149 12.39 -14.13 -6.81
C ARG A 149 11.05 -14.07 -7.56
N PHE A 150 11.04 -14.52 -8.80
CA PHE A 150 9.83 -14.59 -9.62
C PHE A 150 9.60 -16.01 -10.10
N LEU A 151 8.40 -16.54 -9.85
CA LEU A 151 7.91 -17.81 -10.37
C LEU A 151 7.06 -17.50 -11.60
N ASN A 152 7.62 -17.74 -12.78
CA ASN A 152 6.91 -17.59 -14.04
C ASN A 152 6.00 -18.79 -14.31
N HIS A 153 5.21 -18.71 -15.38
CA HIS A 153 4.30 -19.76 -15.84
C HIS A 153 4.95 -21.17 -15.84
N LYS A 154 6.09 -21.34 -16.53
CA LYS A 154 6.81 -22.62 -16.60
C LYS A 154 7.24 -23.16 -15.23
N THR A 155 7.59 -22.27 -14.30
CA THR A 155 7.97 -22.67 -12.93
C THR A 155 6.74 -23.11 -12.15
N LEU A 156 5.61 -22.41 -12.33
CA LEU A 156 4.35 -22.71 -11.66
C LEU A 156 3.72 -24.01 -12.18
N GLU A 157 3.86 -24.33 -13.48
CA GLU A 157 3.48 -25.63 -14.05
C GLU A 157 4.24 -26.77 -13.37
N LYS A 158 5.57 -26.63 -13.24
CA LYS A 158 6.41 -27.65 -12.56
C LYS A 158 6.08 -27.82 -11.08
N LEU A 159 5.48 -26.80 -10.46
CA LEU A 159 5.02 -26.84 -9.06
C LEU A 159 3.57 -27.33 -8.94
N ASN A 160 2.94 -27.78 -10.02
CA ASN A 160 1.53 -28.17 -10.08
C ASN A 160 0.59 -27.08 -9.53
N ALA A 161 0.91 -25.80 -9.75
CA ALA A 161 0.11 -24.68 -9.28
C ALA A 161 -1.12 -24.41 -10.18
N GLY A 162 -1.89 -25.47 -10.48
CA GLY A 162 -2.98 -25.45 -11.46
C GLY A 162 -4.09 -24.45 -11.13
N ALA A 163 -4.40 -24.24 -9.85
CA ALA A 163 -5.37 -23.22 -9.41
C ALA A 163 -4.98 -21.81 -9.88
N PHE A 164 -3.73 -21.39 -9.68
CA PHE A 164 -3.25 -20.08 -10.15
C PHE A 164 -3.20 -20.01 -11.69
N LEU A 165 -2.72 -21.09 -12.33
CA LEU A 165 -2.60 -21.14 -13.78
C LEU A 165 -3.95 -21.04 -14.49
N ALA A 166 -5.00 -21.62 -13.91
CA ALA A 166 -6.37 -21.56 -14.44
C ALA A 166 -6.94 -20.14 -14.46
N VAL A 167 -6.65 -19.32 -13.44
CA VAL A 167 -7.03 -17.90 -13.43
C VAL A 167 -6.24 -17.13 -14.50
N ALA A 168 -4.94 -17.39 -14.61
CA ALA A 168 -4.05 -16.62 -15.47
C ALA A 168 -4.20 -16.90 -16.98
N GLN A 169 -4.64 -18.10 -17.39
CA GLN A 169 -4.63 -18.54 -18.79
C GLN A 169 -5.56 -17.74 -19.73
N GLY A 170 -6.54 -17.03 -19.17
CA GLY A 170 -7.43 -16.14 -19.92
C GLY A 170 -6.73 -14.89 -20.45
N SER A 171 -5.67 -14.42 -19.78
CA SER A 171 -4.91 -13.23 -20.22
C SER A 171 -4.08 -13.51 -21.48
N PRO A 172 -4.15 -12.66 -22.51
CA PRO A 172 -3.32 -12.81 -23.71
C PRO A 172 -1.84 -12.47 -23.50
N GLU A 173 -1.50 -11.57 -22.59
CA GLU A 173 -0.15 -11.05 -22.34
C GLU A 173 0.79 -12.09 -21.71
N ARG A 174 0.22 -13.12 -21.06
CA ARG A 174 0.96 -14.21 -20.38
C ARG A 174 2.05 -13.71 -19.42
N ASP A 175 1.80 -12.57 -18.77
CA ASP A 175 2.75 -11.91 -17.87
C ASP A 175 2.52 -12.22 -16.37
N ALA A 176 1.49 -13.02 -16.08
CA ALA A 176 1.16 -13.51 -14.75
C ALA A 176 2.28 -14.34 -14.11
N GLY A 177 2.34 -14.30 -12.78
CA GLY A 177 3.22 -15.14 -11.99
C GLY A 177 3.26 -14.72 -10.52
N VAL A 178 4.05 -15.45 -9.74
CA VAL A 178 4.17 -15.20 -8.30
C VAL A 178 5.50 -14.54 -7.99
N VAL A 179 5.48 -13.39 -7.33
CA VAL A 179 6.67 -12.69 -6.86
C VAL A 179 6.88 -12.96 -5.37
N CYS A 180 8.09 -13.33 -4.98
CA CYS A 180 8.51 -13.37 -3.59
C CYS A 180 9.57 -12.29 -3.35
N VAL A 181 9.31 -11.39 -2.41
CA VAL A 181 10.23 -10.35 -1.95
C VAL A 181 10.65 -10.63 -0.53
N SER A 182 11.93 -10.52 -0.22
CA SER A 182 12.46 -10.88 1.11
C SER A 182 13.30 -9.76 1.71
N TYR A 183 12.93 -9.39 2.93
CA TYR A 183 13.75 -8.61 3.86
C TYR A 183 14.41 -9.57 4.86
N THR A 184 15.72 -9.44 5.06
CA THR A 184 16.46 -10.21 6.07
C THR A 184 17.36 -9.25 6.85
N PRO A 185 17.12 -9.04 8.15
CA PRO A 185 17.96 -8.19 8.96
C PRO A 185 19.30 -8.85 9.27
N THR A 186 20.36 -8.06 9.49
CA THR A 186 21.66 -8.58 9.94
C THR A 186 21.52 -9.28 11.30
N ARG A 187 20.85 -8.63 12.26
CA ARG A 187 20.54 -9.19 13.57
C ARG A 187 19.16 -9.84 13.53
N GLY A 188 19.08 -11.10 13.97
CA GLY A 188 17.82 -11.85 13.98
C GLY A 188 17.51 -12.59 12.68
N LYS A 189 18.48 -12.75 11.76
CA LYS A 189 18.33 -13.52 10.52
C LYS A 189 17.83 -14.96 10.70
N ASN A 190 18.10 -15.57 11.87
CA ASN A 190 17.70 -16.94 12.21
C ASN A 190 16.40 -17.00 13.01
N ARG A 191 15.73 -15.87 13.29
CA ARG A 191 14.43 -15.89 13.97
C ARG A 191 13.34 -16.36 13.02
N LYS A 192 12.24 -16.84 13.60
CA LYS A 192 11.05 -17.25 12.85
C LYS A 192 10.61 -16.13 11.90
N PRO A 193 10.53 -16.37 10.59
CA PRO A 193 10.15 -15.36 9.63
C PRO A 193 8.65 -15.04 9.71
N LEU A 194 8.29 -13.80 9.39
CA LEU A 194 6.91 -13.42 9.09
C LEU A 194 6.67 -13.60 7.59
N THR A 195 5.57 -14.24 7.22
CA THR A 195 5.15 -14.37 5.81
C THR A 195 3.89 -13.56 5.57
N LEU A 196 3.94 -12.69 4.57
CA LEU A 196 2.82 -11.92 4.05
C LEU A 196 2.42 -12.51 2.70
N VAL A 197 1.12 -12.73 2.49
CA VAL A 197 0.58 -13.22 1.22
C VAL A 197 -0.47 -12.23 0.75
N GLY A 198 -0.37 -11.78 -0.50
CA GLY A 198 -1.29 -10.80 -1.05
C GLY A 198 -1.83 -11.21 -2.42
N LYS A 199 -3.17 -11.23 -2.54
CA LYS A 199 -3.88 -11.33 -3.82
C LYS A 199 -3.50 -10.13 -4.70
N GLY A 200 -3.02 -10.41 -5.91
CA GLY A 200 -2.54 -9.40 -6.87
C GLY A 200 -3.25 -9.49 -8.22
N ILE A 201 -4.59 -9.58 -8.20
CA ILE A 201 -5.38 -9.53 -9.43
C ILE A 201 -5.42 -8.07 -9.92
N CYS A 202 -4.57 -7.76 -10.89
CA CYS A 202 -4.40 -6.41 -11.44
C CYS A 202 -5.65 -5.88 -12.15
N TYR A 203 -6.51 -6.78 -12.61
CA TYR A 203 -7.85 -6.48 -13.09
C TYR A 203 -8.70 -7.75 -13.08
N ASP A 204 -9.96 -7.61 -12.70
CA ASP A 204 -10.90 -8.71 -12.60
C ASP A 204 -12.17 -8.45 -13.41
N THR A 205 -12.34 -9.19 -14.50
CA THR A 205 -13.60 -9.19 -15.27
C THR A 205 -14.61 -10.20 -14.73
N GLY A 206 -14.20 -11.07 -13.80
CA GLY A 206 -14.91 -12.27 -13.38
C GLY A 206 -14.73 -13.48 -14.28
N GLY A 207 -13.82 -13.43 -15.26
CA GLY A 207 -13.60 -14.52 -16.21
C GLY A 207 -14.83 -14.80 -17.08
N VAL A 208 -15.14 -16.09 -17.30
CA VAL A 208 -16.34 -16.51 -18.05
C VAL A 208 -17.63 -16.10 -17.32
N ASN A 209 -17.61 -16.03 -15.99
CA ASN A 209 -18.68 -15.47 -15.18
C ASN A 209 -18.57 -13.94 -15.12
N LEU A 210 -18.73 -13.33 -16.30
CA LEU A 210 -18.48 -11.90 -16.51
C LEU A 210 -19.28 -11.03 -15.52
N LYS A 211 -18.58 -10.17 -14.79
CA LYS A 211 -19.21 -9.19 -13.90
C LYS A 211 -20.10 -8.24 -14.71
N PRO A 212 -21.29 -7.88 -14.22
CA PRO A 212 -22.06 -6.78 -14.77
C PRO A 212 -21.24 -5.48 -14.71
N ALA A 213 -21.46 -4.55 -15.64
CA ALA A 213 -20.67 -3.32 -15.79
C ALA A 213 -20.50 -2.53 -14.47
N ARG A 214 -21.58 -2.42 -13.68
CA ARG A 214 -21.56 -1.75 -12.36
C ARG A 214 -20.57 -2.39 -11.38
N HIS A 215 -20.45 -3.71 -11.40
CA HIS A 215 -19.57 -4.46 -10.51
C HIS A 215 -18.14 -4.60 -11.06
N MET A 216 -17.97 -4.45 -12.37
CA MET A 216 -16.64 -4.42 -13.00
C MET A 216 -15.95 -3.06 -12.80
N HIS A 217 -16.71 -1.98 -12.69
CA HIS A 217 -16.15 -0.66 -12.38
C HIS A 217 -15.39 -0.69 -11.05
N GLY A 218 -14.11 -0.30 -11.09
CA GLY A 218 -13.25 -0.31 -9.90
C GLY A 218 -12.43 -1.59 -9.72
N MET A 219 -12.59 -2.64 -10.55
CA MET A 219 -11.88 -3.92 -10.37
C MET A 219 -10.36 -3.90 -10.63
N HIS A 220 -9.79 -2.75 -10.98
CA HIS A 220 -8.35 -2.51 -10.87
C HIS A 220 -7.86 -2.53 -9.41
N GLU A 221 -8.76 -2.34 -8.45
CA GLU A 221 -8.49 -2.37 -7.02
C GLU A 221 -8.38 -3.79 -6.44
N ASP A 222 -8.68 -4.84 -7.22
CA ASP A 222 -8.71 -6.23 -6.75
C ASP A 222 -7.31 -6.80 -6.41
N MET A 223 -6.26 -6.00 -6.65
CA MET A 223 -4.88 -6.23 -6.22
C MET A 223 -4.53 -5.58 -4.87
N GLN A 224 -5.47 -4.88 -4.20
CA GLN A 224 -5.20 -4.14 -2.95
C GLN A 224 -4.54 -5.02 -1.87
N GLY A 225 -4.87 -6.31 -1.79
CA GLY A 225 -4.23 -7.24 -0.86
C GLY A 225 -2.71 -7.33 -1.07
N SER A 226 -2.26 -7.43 -2.32
CA SER A 226 -0.84 -7.40 -2.68
C SER A 226 -0.19 -6.02 -2.44
N ALA A 227 -0.94 -4.93 -2.65
CA ALA A 227 -0.48 -3.58 -2.34
C ALA A 227 -0.22 -3.40 -0.84
N VAL A 228 -1.15 -3.86 0.00
CA VAL A 228 -1.04 -3.83 1.47
C VAL A 228 0.09 -4.72 1.95
N ALA A 229 0.25 -5.94 1.42
CA ALA A 229 1.34 -6.83 1.78
C ALA A 229 2.71 -6.22 1.45
N LEU A 230 2.86 -5.59 0.28
CA LEU A 230 4.10 -4.91 -0.11
C LEU A 230 4.35 -3.63 0.71
N GLY A 231 3.32 -2.84 0.98
CA GLY A 231 3.41 -1.66 1.86
C GLY A 231 3.80 -2.03 3.29
N THR A 232 3.27 -3.14 3.81
CA THR A 232 3.62 -3.68 5.13
C THR A 232 5.08 -4.11 5.17
N LEU A 233 5.58 -4.79 4.12
CA LEU A 233 7.00 -5.13 3.99
C LEU A 233 7.87 -3.86 4.02
N LEU A 234 7.47 -2.81 3.30
CA LEU A 234 8.18 -1.52 3.30
C LEU A 234 8.26 -0.91 4.70
N ALA A 235 7.15 -0.88 5.42
CA ALA A 235 7.10 -0.35 6.77
C ALA A 235 8.01 -1.17 7.72
N LEU A 236 7.87 -2.49 7.72
CA LEU A 236 8.65 -3.39 8.59
C LEU A 236 10.16 -3.30 8.30
N SER A 237 10.57 -3.24 7.03
CA SER A 237 12.00 -3.14 6.70
C SER A 237 12.59 -1.80 7.12
N ARG A 238 11.85 -0.70 6.97
CA ARG A 238 12.29 0.65 7.37
C ARG A 238 12.35 0.82 8.89
N MET A 239 11.45 0.17 9.61
CA MET A 239 11.53 0.02 11.07
C MET A 239 12.68 -0.90 11.52
N LYS A 240 13.36 -1.58 10.58
CA LYS A 240 14.45 -2.52 10.83
C LYS A 240 14.06 -3.62 11.81
N VAL A 241 12.89 -4.22 11.60
CA VAL A 241 12.38 -5.26 12.50
C VAL A 241 13.41 -6.40 12.67
N PRO A 242 13.58 -6.92 13.89
CA PRO A 242 14.66 -7.86 14.20
C PRO A 242 14.31 -9.30 13.80
N PHE A 243 13.60 -9.52 12.70
CA PHE A 243 13.24 -10.83 12.15
C PHE A 243 13.06 -10.76 10.62
N PRO A 244 13.22 -11.87 9.87
CA PRO A 244 13.02 -11.88 8.42
C PRO A 244 11.54 -11.72 8.04
N VAL A 245 11.28 -11.11 6.90
CA VAL A 245 9.92 -10.96 6.33
C VAL A 245 9.93 -11.38 4.87
N HIS A 246 9.04 -12.32 4.51
CA HIS A 246 8.82 -12.78 3.14
C HIS A 246 7.45 -12.33 2.66
N CYS A 247 7.39 -11.65 1.52
CA CYS A 247 6.16 -11.14 0.94
C CYS A 247 5.91 -11.82 -0.41
N TRP A 248 4.82 -12.59 -0.49
CA TRP A 248 4.41 -13.36 -1.66
C TRP A 248 3.20 -12.71 -2.32
N LEU A 249 3.35 -12.36 -3.59
CA LEU A 249 2.35 -11.62 -4.35
C LEU A 249 1.99 -12.45 -5.59
N ALA A 250 0.75 -12.91 -5.66
CA ALA A 250 0.22 -13.66 -6.80
C ALA A 250 -0.35 -12.67 -7.83
N LEU A 251 0.44 -12.35 -8.87
CA LEU A 251 0.12 -11.31 -9.84
C LEU A 251 -0.52 -11.92 -11.09
N ALA A 252 -1.77 -11.56 -11.39
CA ALA A 252 -2.49 -12.03 -12.58
C ALA A 252 -3.56 -11.02 -13.01
N GLN A 253 -4.26 -11.32 -14.10
CA GLN A 253 -5.53 -10.71 -14.45
C GLN A 253 -6.54 -11.82 -14.71
N ASN A 254 -7.75 -11.68 -14.20
CA ASN A 254 -8.83 -12.60 -14.46
C ASN A 254 -9.65 -12.08 -15.63
N HIS A 255 -9.28 -12.52 -16.83
CA HIS A 255 -9.91 -12.09 -18.08
C HIS A 255 -10.80 -13.18 -18.67
N ILE A 256 -11.91 -12.76 -19.27
CA ILE A 256 -12.65 -13.59 -20.23
C ILE A 256 -11.85 -13.76 -21.53
N GLY A 257 -11.94 -14.92 -22.15
CA GLY A 257 -11.30 -15.18 -23.43
C GLY A 257 -11.40 -16.65 -23.86
N PRO A 258 -10.92 -16.99 -25.07
CA PRO A 258 -11.03 -18.35 -25.62
C PRO A 258 -10.22 -19.41 -24.85
N ARG A 259 -9.30 -18.97 -23.99
CA ARG A 259 -8.49 -19.82 -23.10
C ARG A 259 -8.86 -19.68 -21.63
N ALA A 260 -9.91 -18.93 -21.30
CA ALA A 260 -10.33 -18.78 -19.92
C ALA A 260 -10.80 -20.12 -19.38
N TYR A 261 -10.46 -20.39 -18.12
CA TYR A 261 -11.11 -21.45 -17.36
C TYR A 261 -12.61 -21.17 -17.22
N LYS A 262 -13.40 -22.22 -17.01
CA LYS A 262 -14.87 -22.16 -17.02
C LYS A 262 -15.46 -22.93 -15.85
N GLN A 263 -16.76 -22.75 -15.64
CA GLN A 263 -17.49 -23.49 -14.64
C GLN A 263 -17.40 -25.00 -14.92
N ASN A 264 -17.36 -25.80 -13.86
CA ASN A 264 -17.19 -27.25 -13.87
C ASN A 264 -15.79 -27.72 -14.30
N ASP A 265 -14.84 -26.82 -14.57
CA ASP A 265 -13.44 -27.23 -14.66
C ASP A 265 -12.97 -27.74 -13.29
N VAL A 266 -12.19 -28.83 -13.29
CA VAL A 266 -11.51 -29.33 -12.09
C VAL A 266 -10.02 -29.03 -12.22
N VAL A 267 -9.47 -28.28 -11.28
CA VAL A 267 -8.05 -27.88 -11.26
C VAL A 267 -7.33 -28.48 -10.07
N THR A 268 -6.06 -28.82 -10.22
CA THR A 268 -5.24 -29.34 -9.12
C THR A 268 -4.38 -28.22 -8.55
N ALA A 269 -4.50 -27.95 -7.26
CA ALA A 269 -3.66 -27.00 -6.53
C ALA A 269 -2.27 -27.58 -6.23
N CYS A 270 -1.32 -26.72 -5.84
CA CYS A 270 0.08 -27.13 -5.60
C CYS A 270 0.27 -28.14 -4.45
N ASN A 271 -0.73 -28.27 -3.58
CA ASN A 271 -0.76 -29.25 -2.50
C ASN A 271 -1.44 -30.58 -2.91
N GLY A 272 -1.80 -30.75 -4.19
CA GLY A 272 -2.47 -31.93 -4.72
C GLY A 272 -4.00 -31.94 -4.54
N THR A 273 -4.58 -30.93 -3.89
CA THR A 273 -6.05 -30.83 -3.75
C THR A 273 -6.69 -30.50 -5.09
N THR A 274 -7.72 -31.23 -5.49
CA THR A 274 -8.55 -30.91 -6.66
C THR A 274 -9.67 -29.95 -6.26
N ILE A 275 -9.95 -28.97 -7.12
CA ILE A 275 -10.92 -27.91 -6.89
C ILE A 275 -11.86 -27.87 -8.10
N GLU A 276 -13.15 -28.10 -7.87
CA GLU A 276 -14.18 -27.82 -8.86
C GLU A 276 -14.45 -26.31 -8.89
N VAL A 277 -14.38 -25.73 -10.08
CA VAL A 277 -14.64 -24.31 -10.31
C VAL A 277 -16.13 -24.11 -10.50
N MET A 278 -16.82 -23.69 -9.43
CA MET A 278 -18.25 -23.34 -9.52
C MET A 278 -18.47 -21.95 -10.12
N HIS A 279 -17.53 -21.01 -9.91
CA HIS A 279 -17.66 -19.64 -10.36
C HIS A 279 -16.27 -19.00 -10.58
N THR A 280 -16.04 -18.46 -11.77
CA THR A 280 -14.74 -17.88 -12.17
C THR A 280 -14.49 -16.46 -11.61
N ASP A 281 -15.48 -15.87 -10.95
CA ASP A 281 -15.37 -14.64 -10.14
C ASP A 281 -14.96 -14.90 -8.68
N ALA A 282 -14.60 -16.15 -8.37
CA ALA A 282 -14.07 -16.56 -7.08
C ALA A 282 -12.56 -16.83 -7.15
N GLU A 283 -11.88 -16.21 -8.11
CA GLU A 283 -10.50 -16.46 -8.56
C GLU A 283 -9.42 -16.18 -7.51
N GLY A 284 -9.71 -15.31 -6.54
CA GLY A 284 -8.72 -14.85 -5.58
C GLY A 284 -8.36 -15.83 -4.46
N ARG A 285 -9.14 -16.90 -4.26
CA ARG A 285 -9.03 -17.82 -3.11
C ARG A 285 -7.96 -18.90 -3.29
#